data_AF-A0A1Q8QAP5-F1
#
_entry.id   AF-A0A1Q8QAP5-F1
#
_cell.length_a   1.000
_cell.length_b   1.000
_cell.length_c   1.000
_cell.angle_alpha   90.00
_cell.angle_beta   90.00
_cell.angle_gamma   90.00
#
_symmetry.space_group_name_H-M   'P 1'
#
loop_
_entity.id
_entity.type
_entity.pdbx_description
1 polymer ?
#
loop_
_entity_poly.entity_id
_entity_poly.type
_entity_poly.pdbx_seq_one_letter_code
_entity_poly.pdbx_strand_id
1 'polypeptide(L)'
;MPLIEVDAARCKHDGLCVAVCPSACLAAGEDGGPVVADAALCNACGHCVAVCPHDALVHSRVPAAGVRKNLRSWPAPDVVDAMLRGRRSIRAYKDTPVAREVLAELVDVARFAPTASNVQEVGWIVTGNPVKVRELAGLTAAYFAENGTRPTYSAKWEQGLDYFLRGAPALAVSYVPADAPFGPADCGIALTFMELAAVARGLGTCWAGLLTHAARHSAPLRDALGLPQGQVVEGGLMLGYPKVRYPGVPPRNPARLSWI
;
A
#
# COMPACT_ATOMS: atom_id res chain seq x y z
N MET A 1 1.37 -27.78 -17.32
CA MET A 1 0.06 -27.72 -16.63
C MET A 1 -0.77 -26.63 -17.29
N PRO A 2 -2.06 -26.87 -17.56
CA PRO A 2 -2.95 -25.83 -18.07
C PRO A 2 -3.04 -24.64 -17.09
N LEU A 3 -3.39 -23.48 -17.62
CA LEU A 3 -3.50 -22.26 -16.80
C LEU A 3 -4.66 -22.36 -15.80
N ILE A 4 -5.81 -22.85 -16.26
CA ILE A 4 -7.01 -23.05 -15.47
C ILE A 4 -7.55 -24.45 -15.77
N GLU A 5 -7.87 -25.21 -14.72
CA GLU A 5 -8.61 -26.47 -14.78
C GLU A 5 -9.96 -26.30 -14.09
N VAL A 6 -10.99 -26.92 -14.66
CA VAL A 6 -12.35 -26.92 -14.11
C VAL A 6 -12.67 -28.32 -13.59
N ASP A 7 -12.93 -28.44 -12.30
CA ASP A 7 -13.44 -29.66 -11.69
C ASP A 7 -14.93 -29.82 -12.06
N ALA A 8 -15.18 -30.70 -13.04
CA ALA A 8 -16.53 -30.97 -13.56
C ALA A 8 -17.49 -31.53 -12.51
N ALA A 9 -16.99 -32.21 -11.46
CA ALA A 9 -17.85 -32.74 -10.40
C ALA A 9 -18.35 -31.63 -9.47
N ARG A 10 -17.58 -30.54 -9.34
CA ARG A 10 -17.90 -29.40 -8.48
C ARG A 10 -18.60 -28.26 -9.21
N CYS A 11 -18.28 -28.06 -10.49
CA CYS A 11 -18.85 -26.96 -11.25
C CYS A 11 -20.38 -27.07 -11.35
N LYS A 12 -21.07 -25.94 -11.15
CA LYS A 12 -22.54 -25.84 -11.25
C LYS A 12 -23.01 -24.96 -12.41
N HIS A 13 -22.10 -24.56 -13.30
CA HIS A 13 -22.37 -23.77 -14.50
C HIS A 13 -23.10 -22.44 -14.16
N ASP A 14 -22.75 -21.82 -13.04
CA ASP A 14 -23.33 -20.55 -12.58
C ASP A 14 -22.80 -19.31 -13.34
N GLY A 15 -21.75 -19.48 -14.16
CA GLY A 15 -21.14 -18.44 -14.97
C GLY A 15 -20.39 -17.35 -14.21
N LEU A 16 -20.26 -17.43 -12.87
CA LEU A 16 -19.69 -16.36 -12.06
C LEU A 16 -18.23 -16.07 -12.43
N CYS A 17 -17.42 -17.12 -12.61
CA CYS A 17 -16.01 -16.99 -12.97
C CYS A 17 -15.79 -16.36 -14.37
N VAL A 18 -16.71 -16.60 -15.31
CA VAL A 18 -16.71 -15.95 -16.63
C VAL A 18 -17.10 -14.48 -16.49
N ALA A 19 -18.18 -14.19 -15.75
CA ALA A 19 -18.70 -12.84 -15.57
C ALA A 19 -17.71 -11.87 -14.90
N VAL A 20 -16.85 -12.37 -14.00
CA VAL A 20 -15.84 -11.56 -13.31
C VAL A 20 -14.47 -11.54 -14.01
N CYS A 21 -14.29 -12.26 -15.12
CA CYS A 21 -13.01 -12.32 -15.82
C CYS A 21 -12.76 -11.00 -16.58
N PRO A 22 -11.88 -10.10 -16.08
CA PRO A 22 -11.78 -8.75 -16.63
C PRO A 22 -11.15 -8.72 -18.03
N SER A 23 -10.40 -9.76 -18.38
CA SER A 23 -9.67 -9.86 -19.63
C SER A 23 -10.30 -10.82 -20.64
N ALA A 24 -11.48 -11.37 -20.34
CA ALA A 24 -12.15 -12.38 -21.16
C ALA A 24 -11.29 -13.62 -21.48
N CYS A 25 -10.32 -13.96 -20.61
CA CYS A 25 -9.60 -15.24 -20.66
C CYS A 25 -10.55 -16.44 -20.54
N LEU A 26 -11.64 -16.28 -19.79
CA LEU A 26 -12.71 -17.26 -19.64
C LEU A 26 -13.94 -16.85 -20.45
N ALA A 27 -14.58 -17.83 -21.08
CA ALA A 27 -15.86 -17.70 -21.77
C ALA A 27 -16.82 -18.83 -21.34
N ALA A 28 -18.10 -18.70 -21.67
CA ALA A 28 -19.05 -19.80 -21.54
C ALA A 28 -18.85 -20.78 -22.71
N GLY A 29 -18.68 -22.06 -22.41
CA GLY A 29 -18.69 -23.16 -23.37
C GLY A 29 -20.10 -23.55 -23.79
N GLU A 30 -20.19 -24.53 -24.68
CA GLU A 30 -21.47 -25.01 -25.23
C GLU A 30 -22.41 -25.61 -24.17
N ASP A 31 -21.85 -26.20 -23.11
CA ASP A 31 -22.59 -26.77 -21.97
C ASP A 31 -22.92 -25.73 -20.87
N GLY A 32 -22.60 -24.46 -21.12
CA GLY A 32 -22.71 -23.37 -20.15
C GLY A 32 -21.61 -23.33 -19.09
N GLY A 33 -20.69 -24.30 -19.09
CA GLY A 33 -19.53 -24.33 -18.21
C GLY A 33 -18.44 -23.32 -18.62
N PRO A 34 -17.53 -22.94 -17.72
CA PRO A 34 -16.43 -22.06 -18.08
C PRO A 34 -15.38 -22.79 -18.92
N VAL A 35 -14.92 -22.16 -19.99
CA VAL A 35 -13.79 -22.61 -20.81
C VAL A 35 -12.72 -21.52 -20.93
N VAL A 36 -11.46 -21.92 -21.06
CA VAL A 36 -10.36 -20.98 -21.32
C VAL A 36 -10.37 -20.62 -22.81
N ALA A 37 -10.85 -19.42 -23.14
CA ALA A 37 -10.90 -18.91 -24.51
C ALA A 37 -9.53 -18.49 -25.01
N ASP A 38 -8.79 -17.71 -24.20
CA ASP A 38 -7.41 -17.33 -24.47
C ASP A 38 -6.63 -17.16 -23.16
N ALA A 39 -5.68 -18.08 -22.92
CA ALA A 39 -4.84 -18.07 -21.74
C ALA A 39 -3.86 -16.87 -21.69
N ALA A 40 -3.49 -16.31 -22.85
CA ALA A 40 -2.54 -15.20 -22.93
C ALA A 40 -3.11 -13.90 -22.34
N LEU A 41 -4.44 -13.76 -22.33
CA LEU A 41 -5.13 -12.60 -21.77
C LEU A 41 -5.17 -12.60 -20.24
N CYS A 42 -4.84 -13.70 -19.57
CA CYS A 42 -4.96 -13.78 -18.12
C CYS A 42 -3.86 -12.99 -17.39
N ASN A 43 -4.28 -12.06 -16.53
CA ASN A 43 -3.40 -11.28 -15.65
C ASN A 43 -3.23 -11.90 -14.24
N ALA A 44 -3.66 -13.14 -14.05
CA ALA A 44 -3.58 -13.86 -12.78
C ALA A 44 -4.23 -13.15 -11.58
N CYS A 45 -5.29 -12.36 -11.79
CA CYS A 45 -6.01 -11.68 -10.70
C CYS A 45 -6.71 -12.63 -9.70
N GLY A 46 -6.94 -13.89 -10.08
CA GLY A 46 -7.55 -14.88 -9.20
C GLY A 46 -9.04 -14.69 -8.94
N HIS A 47 -9.72 -13.75 -9.61
CA HIS A 47 -11.16 -13.53 -9.40
C HIS A 47 -11.98 -14.78 -9.70
N CYS A 48 -11.59 -15.58 -10.71
CA CYS A 48 -12.28 -16.82 -11.07
C CYS A 48 -12.27 -17.87 -9.96
N VAL A 49 -11.15 -18.01 -9.24
CA VAL A 49 -11.04 -18.94 -8.10
C VAL A 49 -11.70 -18.39 -6.85
N ALA A 50 -11.65 -17.07 -6.62
CA ALA A 50 -12.19 -16.44 -5.43
C ALA A 50 -13.73 -16.30 -5.46
N VAL A 51 -14.32 -16.10 -6.65
CA VAL A 51 -15.78 -15.94 -6.79
C VAL A 51 -16.52 -17.27 -6.76
N CYS A 52 -15.87 -18.37 -7.12
CA CYS A 52 -16.52 -19.66 -7.28
C CYS A 52 -16.98 -20.21 -5.91
N PRO A 53 -18.30 -20.36 -5.66
CA PRO A 53 -18.80 -20.87 -4.39
C PRO A 53 -18.62 -22.38 -4.23
N HIS A 54 -18.16 -23.06 -5.29
CA HIS A 54 -18.07 -24.51 -5.38
C HIS A 54 -16.63 -25.03 -5.40
N ASP A 55 -15.63 -24.14 -5.36
CA ASP A 55 -14.20 -24.52 -5.46
C ASP A 55 -13.90 -25.37 -6.68
N ALA A 56 -14.54 -25.03 -7.81
CA ALA A 56 -14.46 -25.79 -9.05
C ALA A 56 -13.29 -25.36 -9.95
N LEU A 57 -12.58 -24.27 -9.62
CA LEU A 57 -11.53 -23.70 -10.45
C LEU A 57 -10.16 -23.91 -9.79
N VAL A 58 -9.23 -24.50 -10.52
CA VAL A 58 -7.81 -24.60 -10.13
C VAL A 58 -6.99 -23.73 -11.08
N HIS A 59 -6.20 -22.80 -10.55
CA HIS A 59 -5.43 -21.84 -11.34
C HIS A 59 -3.93 -21.96 -11.05
N SER A 60 -3.11 -22.25 -12.06
CA SER A 60 -1.69 -22.58 -11.86
C SER A 60 -0.83 -21.44 -11.31
N ARG A 61 -1.22 -20.18 -11.59
CA ARG A 61 -0.57 -18.97 -11.04
C ARG A 61 -1.23 -18.40 -9.78
N VAL A 62 -2.33 -18.98 -9.31
CA VAL A 62 -3.07 -18.50 -8.13
C VAL A 62 -3.33 -19.68 -7.20
N PRO A 63 -2.44 -19.93 -6.21
CA PRO A 63 -2.56 -21.08 -5.32
C PRO A 63 -3.88 -21.05 -4.53
N ALA A 64 -4.65 -22.15 -4.57
CA ALA A 64 -5.92 -22.25 -3.85
C ALA A 64 -5.77 -22.04 -2.32
N ALA A 65 -4.65 -22.46 -1.74
CA ALA A 65 -4.31 -22.21 -0.34
C ALA A 65 -4.18 -20.70 0.02
N GLY A 66 -3.92 -19.86 -0.97
CA GLY A 66 -3.85 -18.39 -0.81
C GLY A 66 -5.22 -17.70 -0.87
N VAL A 67 -6.27 -18.39 -1.32
CA VAL A 67 -7.61 -17.83 -1.45
C VAL A 67 -8.32 -17.88 -0.10
N ARG A 68 -8.46 -16.71 0.53
CA ARG A 68 -9.22 -16.57 1.79
C ARG A 68 -10.72 -16.60 1.49
N LYS A 69 -11.39 -17.71 1.82
CA LYS A 69 -12.85 -17.82 1.70
C LYS A 69 -13.53 -17.05 2.83
N ASN A 70 -14.50 -16.24 2.46
CA ASN A 70 -15.46 -15.60 3.38
C ASN A 70 -14.84 -14.72 4.50
N LEU A 71 -14.54 -13.46 4.16
CA LEU A 71 -14.13 -12.43 5.13
C LEU A 71 -15.31 -11.69 5.81
N ARG A 72 -16.56 -12.18 5.71
CA ARG A 72 -17.74 -11.36 6.05
C ARG A 72 -17.98 -11.25 7.57
N SER A 73 -17.27 -10.33 8.18
CA SER A 73 -17.77 -9.48 9.27
C SER A 73 -17.33 -8.04 9.00
N TRP A 74 -17.97 -7.40 8.03
CA TRP A 74 -17.70 -5.99 7.72
C TRP A 74 -18.07 -5.11 8.92
N PRO A 75 -17.24 -4.12 9.30
CA PRO A 75 -17.63 -3.17 10.34
C PRO A 75 -18.86 -2.36 9.90
N ALA A 76 -19.62 -1.86 10.87
CA ALA A 76 -20.71 -0.94 10.58
C ALA A 76 -20.18 0.33 9.87
N PRO A 77 -20.94 0.91 8.91
CA PRO A 77 -20.46 2.04 8.12
C PRO A 77 -19.99 3.24 8.95
N ASP A 78 -20.67 3.54 10.05
CA ASP A 78 -20.33 4.62 10.97
C ASP A 78 -18.98 4.42 11.66
N VAL A 79 -18.61 3.17 11.97
CA VAL A 79 -17.30 2.82 12.53
C VAL A 79 -16.18 3.12 11.51
N VAL A 80 -16.38 2.70 10.26
CA VAL A 80 -15.41 2.96 9.18
C VAL A 80 -15.30 4.46 8.91
N ASP A 81 -16.43 5.15 8.79
CA ASP A 81 -16.50 6.59 8.56
C ASP A 81 -15.83 7.37 9.69
N ALA A 82 -16.07 7.01 10.94
CA ALA A 82 -15.43 7.63 12.10
C ALA A 82 -13.91 7.46 12.05
N MET A 83 -13.40 6.28 11.66
CA MET A 83 -11.96 6.05 11.49
C MET A 83 -11.39 6.89 10.34
N LEU A 84 -12.02 6.87 9.16
CA LEU A 84 -11.55 7.59 7.97
C LEU A 84 -11.55 9.10 8.18
N ARG A 85 -12.58 9.65 8.83
CA ARG A 85 -12.68 11.07 9.20
C ARG A 85 -11.81 11.42 10.41
N GLY A 86 -11.61 10.48 11.32
CA GLY A 86 -10.94 10.65 12.61
C GLY A 86 -9.41 10.53 12.58
N ARG A 87 -8.85 9.78 11.63
CA ARG A 87 -7.39 9.63 11.49
C ARG A 87 -6.68 10.98 11.25
N ARG A 88 -5.46 11.12 11.78
CA ARG A 88 -4.66 12.35 11.74
C ARG A 88 -3.23 12.06 11.35
N SER A 89 -2.62 13.03 10.67
CA SER A 89 -1.17 13.05 10.47
C SER A 89 -0.46 13.32 11.80
N ILE A 90 0.05 12.27 12.42
CA ILE A 90 0.79 12.32 13.68
C ILE A 90 2.23 12.78 13.41
N ARG A 91 2.67 13.78 14.15
CA ARG A 91 3.97 14.45 13.95
C ARG A 91 4.77 14.59 15.25
N ALA A 92 4.26 13.98 16.32
CA ALA A 92 4.88 13.92 17.63
C ALA A 92 4.70 12.49 18.15
N TYR A 93 5.81 11.78 18.25
CA TYR A 93 5.85 10.36 18.60
C TYR A 93 6.39 10.17 20.02
N LYS A 94 6.02 9.06 20.65
CA LYS A 94 6.70 8.55 21.83
C LYS A 94 8.03 7.92 21.42
N ASP A 95 8.96 7.80 22.35
CA ASP A 95 10.25 7.13 22.13
C ASP A 95 10.13 5.60 22.08
N THR A 96 8.93 5.06 22.33
CA THR A 96 8.64 3.62 22.23
C THR A 96 8.90 3.13 20.80
N PRO A 97 9.84 2.18 20.59
CA PRO A 97 10.08 1.60 19.28
C PRO A 97 8.86 0.86 18.75
N VAL A 98 8.75 0.76 17.43
CA VAL A 98 7.75 -0.08 16.77
C VAL A 98 8.41 -1.43 16.44
N ALA A 99 7.84 -2.51 16.97
CA ALA A 99 8.36 -3.86 16.76
C ALA A 99 8.37 -4.24 15.27
N ARG A 100 9.39 -5.01 14.86
CA ARG A 100 9.56 -5.44 13.46
C ARG A 100 8.37 -6.28 12.98
N GLU A 101 7.82 -7.09 13.86
CA GLU A 101 6.69 -7.97 13.60
C GLU A 101 5.43 -7.17 13.25
N VAL A 102 5.19 -6.07 13.97
CA VAL A 102 4.09 -5.15 13.68
C VAL A 102 4.30 -4.51 12.30
N LEU A 103 5.52 -4.04 12.00
CA LEU A 103 5.83 -3.46 10.69
C LEU A 103 5.65 -4.46 9.54
N ALA A 104 6.06 -5.72 9.75
CA ALA A 104 5.89 -6.79 8.77
C ALA A 104 4.40 -7.13 8.55
N GLU A 105 3.60 -7.17 9.62
CA GLU A 105 2.15 -7.37 9.53
C GLU A 105 1.48 -6.23 8.75
N LEU A 106 1.92 -4.99 8.97
CA LEU A 106 1.41 -3.84 8.22
C LEU A 106 1.72 -3.92 6.72
N VAL A 107 2.91 -4.39 6.35
CA VAL A 107 3.26 -4.67 4.94
C VAL A 107 2.40 -5.81 4.39
N ASP A 108 2.17 -6.89 5.15
CA ASP A 108 1.31 -8.00 4.72
C ASP A 108 -0.13 -7.54 4.50
N VAL A 109 -0.67 -6.61 5.30
CA VAL A 109 -1.99 -6.00 5.02
C VAL A 109 -1.92 -5.11 3.79
N ALA A 110 -0.89 -4.28 3.65
CA ALA A 110 -0.76 -3.32 2.57
C ALA A 110 -0.64 -3.96 1.19
N ARG A 111 -0.07 -5.17 1.07
CA ARG A 111 0.05 -5.88 -0.21
C ARG A 111 -1.29 -6.33 -0.82
N PHE A 112 -2.38 -6.23 -0.06
CA PHE A 112 -3.74 -6.44 -0.58
C PHE A 112 -4.33 -5.18 -1.25
N ALA A 113 -3.59 -4.07 -1.28
CA ALA A 113 -3.97 -2.92 -2.06
C ALA A 113 -4.09 -3.27 -3.55
N PRO A 114 -5.13 -2.80 -4.25
CA PRO A 114 -5.25 -3.02 -5.69
C PRO A 114 -4.12 -2.30 -6.43
N THR A 115 -3.63 -2.91 -7.49
CA THR A 115 -2.70 -2.30 -8.46
C THR A 115 -3.29 -2.40 -9.85
N ALA A 116 -2.96 -1.44 -10.72
CA ALA A 116 -3.38 -1.48 -12.11
C ALA A 116 -3.01 -2.82 -12.77
N SER A 117 -3.95 -3.42 -13.50
CA SER A 117 -3.76 -4.70 -14.21
C SER A 117 -3.24 -5.87 -13.35
N ASN A 118 -3.35 -5.81 -12.02
CA ASN A 118 -2.83 -6.80 -11.09
C ASN A 118 -1.29 -7.00 -11.16
N VAL A 119 -0.53 -5.96 -11.55
CA VAL A 119 0.94 -6.06 -11.67
C VAL A 119 1.66 -6.34 -10.34
N GLN A 120 1.12 -5.84 -9.21
CA GLN A 120 1.63 -6.09 -7.86
C GLN A 120 3.12 -5.75 -7.65
N GLU A 121 3.63 -4.71 -8.32
CA GLU A 121 5.07 -4.36 -8.29
C GLU A 121 5.48 -3.43 -7.14
N VAL A 122 4.57 -3.11 -6.22
CA VAL A 122 4.88 -2.25 -5.07
C VAL A 122 5.86 -2.95 -4.14
N GLY A 123 7.08 -2.44 -4.09
CA GLY A 123 8.13 -2.85 -3.16
C GLY A 123 8.18 -1.99 -1.90
N TRP A 124 8.84 -2.49 -0.87
CA TRP A 124 8.89 -1.87 0.47
C TRP A 124 10.30 -1.83 1.04
N ILE A 125 10.69 -0.66 1.54
CA ILE A 125 11.86 -0.46 2.41
C ILE A 125 11.33 -0.02 3.75
N VAL A 126 11.51 -0.84 4.79
CA VAL A 126 10.92 -0.59 6.11
C VAL A 126 11.99 -0.68 7.19
N THR A 127 12.00 0.30 8.08
CA THR A 127 12.89 0.32 9.25
C THR A 127 12.12 0.71 10.50
N GLY A 128 12.31 -0.07 11.57
CA GLY A 128 11.91 0.27 12.93
C GLY A 128 13.07 0.79 13.78
N ASN A 129 14.21 1.15 13.15
CA ASN A 129 15.40 1.66 13.82
C ASN A 129 15.40 3.20 13.80
N PRO A 130 15.19 3.87 14.95
CA PRO A 130 15.14 5.34 15.01
C PRO A 130 16.45 6.01 14.59
N VAL A 131 17.60 5.36 14.80
CA VAL A 131 18.91 5.88 14.35
C VAL A 131 18.95 5.95 12.84
N LYS A 132 18.47 4.91 12.15
CA LYS A 132 18.39 4.90 10.69
C LYS A 132 17.38 5.93 10.17
N VAL A 133 16.25 6.11 10.85
CA VAL A 133 15.30 7.18 10.49
C VAL A 133 15.97 8.56 10.63
N ARG A 134 16.74 8.79 11.70
CA ARG A 134 17.46 10.05 11.91
C ARG A 134 18.52 10.31 10.85
N GLU A 135 19.25 9.28 10.42
CA GLU A 135 20.21 9.35 9.30
C GLU A 135 19.51 9.80 8.00
N LEU A 136 18.39 9.15 7.65
CA LEU A 136 17.60 9.49 6.46
C LEU A 136 17.02 10.91 6.54
N ALA A 137 16.62 11.37 7.73
CA ALA A 137 16.19 12.75 7.95
C ALA A 137 17.32 13.74 7.67
N GLY A 138 18.56 13.42 8.05
CA GLY A 138 19.74 14.26 7.81
C GLY A 138 20.10 14.36 6.33
N LEU A 139 20.06 13.23 5.62
CA LEU A 139 20.26 13.23 4.16
C LEU A 139 19.15 14.00 3.43
N THR A 140 17.92 13.91 3.93
CA THR A 140 16.81 14.74 3.44
C THR A 140 17.07 16.22 3.70
N ALA A 141 17.52 16.59 4.89
CA ALA A 141 17.86 17.97 5.23
C ALA A 141 18.99 18.53 4.34
N ALA A 142 20.04 17.74 4.11
CA ALA A 142 21.15 18.10 3.23
C ALA A 142 20.67 18.39 1.81
N TYR A 143 19.85 17.51 1.23
CA TYR A 143 19.26 17.74 -0.09
C TYR A 143 18.50 19.08 -0.18
N PHE A 144 17.63 19.39 0.77
CA PHE A 144 16.87 20.64 0.75
C PHE A 144 17.79 21.87 0.94
N ALA A 145 18.78 21.79 1.82
CA ALA A 145 19.77 22.85 2.02
C ALA A 145 20.61 23.14 0.76
N GLU A 146 21.14 22.10 0.12
CA GLU A 146 21.93 22.21 -1.12
C GLU A 146 21.13 22.83 -2.27
N ASN A 147 19.84 22.53 -2.35
CA ASN A 147 18.94 23.08 -3.37
C ASN A 147 18.37 24.46 -2.99
N GLY A 148 18.72 25.02 -1.82
CA GLY A 148 18.18 26.31 -1.35
C GLY A 148 16.66 26.29 -1.11
N THR A 149 16.06 25.12 -0.91
CA THR A 149 14.62 24.95 -0.72
C THR A 149 14.32 24.60 0.74
N ARG A 150 13.19 25.07 1.28
CA ARG A 150 12.83 24.92 2.72
C ARG A 150 13.88 25.49 3.70
N PRO A 151 14.39 26.73 3.54
CA PRO A 151 15.44 27.30 4.39
C PRO A 151 15.10 27.32 5.88
N THR A 152 13.81 27.51 6.23
CA THR A 152 13.35 27.45 7.62
C THR A 152 13.48 26.07 8.24
N TYR A 153 13.37 24.99 7.46
CA TYR A 153 13.50 23.62 7.96
C TYR A 153 14.99 23.25 8.09
N SER A 154 15.83 23.69 7.16
CA SER A 154 17.29 23.52 7.25
C SER A 154 17.86 24.23 8.48
N ALA A 155 17.47 25.48 8.75
CA ALA A 155 17.86 26.18 9.98
C ALA A 155 17.39 25.47 11.26
N LYS A 156 16.23 24.81 11.23
CA LYS A 156 15.75 23.99 12.36
C LYS A 156 16.57 22.73 12.54
N TRP A 157 17.00 22.10 11.44
CA TRP A 157 17.88 20.95 11.49
C TRP A 157 19.23 21.26 12.15
N GLU A 158 19.84 22.40 11.82
CA GLU A 158 21.08 22.88 12.44
C GLU A 158 20.94 23.11 13.96
N GLN A 159 19.72 23.43 14.42
CA GLN A 159 19.36 23.53 15.84
C GLN A 159 19.07 22.16 16.50
N GLY A 160 19.29 21.05 15.78
CA GLY A 160 18.99 19.69 16.23
C GLY A 160 17.52 19.28 16.07
N LEU A 161 16.65 20.15 15.55
CA LEU A 161 15.21 19.90 15.46
C LEU A 161 14.83 19.22 14.13
N ASP A 162 14.24 18.03 14.22
CA ASP A 162 13.77 17.29 13.06
C ASP A 162 12.43 17.81 12.53
N TYR A 163 12.44 18.51 11.40
CA TYR A 163 11.20 18.89 10.70
C TYR A 163 10.95 18.04 9.44
N PHE A 164 11.89 17.17 9.06
CA PHE A 164 11.84 16.35 7.86
C PHE A 164 11.14 15.02 8.15
N LEU A 165 11.59 14.27 9.15
CA LEU A 165 10.98 13.01 9.62
C LEU A 165 10.51 13.05 11.08
N ARG A 166 10.67 14.20 11.75
CA ARG A 166 9.99 14.53 13.01
C ARG A 166 10.23 13.53 14.14
N GLY A 167 11.41 12.92 14.16
CA GLY A 167 11.78 11.93 15.18
C GLY A 167 10.88 10.69 15.17
N ALA A 168 10.30 10.32 14.03
CA ALA A 168 9.54 9.09 13.93
C ALA A 168 10.42 7.87 14.28
N PRO A 169 9.96 6.94 15.14
CA PRO A 169 10.74 5.75 15.47
C PRO A 169 10.81 4.74 14.34
N ALA A 170 9.88 4.81 13.38
CA ALA A 170 9.84 3.92 12.22
C ALA A 170 9.48 4.67 10.93
N LEU A 171 9.90 4.10 9.80
CA LEU A 171 9.65 4.60 8.45
C LEU A 171 9.37 3.41 7.52
N ALA A 172 8.35 3.54 6.70
CA ALA A 172 8.12 2.69 5.54
C ALA A 172 8.19 3.54 4.27
N VAL A 173 8.87 3.04 3.25
CA VAL A 173 9.02 3.67 1.94
C VAL A 173 8.54 2.67 0.89
N SER A 174 7.64 3.11 0.01
CA SER A 174 7.19 2.31 -1.12
C SER A 174 7.93 2.71 -2.39
N TYR A 175 8.26 1.73 -3.21
CA TYR A 175 8.91 1.92 -4.50
C TYR A 175 8.30 1.01 -5.56
N VAL A 176 8.56 1.33 -6.82
CA VAL A 176 8.10 0.61 -8.02
C VAL A 176 9.14 0.75 -9.13
N PRO A 177 9.06 -0.03 -10.23
CA PRO A 177 9.87 0.22 -11.42
C PRO A 177 9.70 1.67 -11.90
N ALA A 178 10.80 2.28 -12.35
CA ALA A 178 10.80 3.69 -12.73
C ALA A 178 9.88 4.01 -13.94
N ASP A 179 9.58 3.01 -14.75
CA ASP A 179 8.70 3.08 -15.92
C ASP A 179 7.28 2.56 -15.65
N ALA A 180 6.94 2.22 -14.39
CA ALA A 180 5.60 1.75 -14.03
C ALA A 180 4.55 2.87 -14.22
N PRO A 181 3.61 2.74 -15.17
CA PRO A 181 2.72 3.83 -15.58
C PRO A 181 1.75 4.28 -14.47
N PHE A 182 1.39 3.37 -13.58
CA PHE A 182 0.49 3.63 -12.44
C PHE A 182 1.21 3.60 -11.09
N GLY A 183 2.55 3.54 -11.12
CA GLY A 183 3.40 3.45 -9.93
C GLY A 183 3.04 4.40 -8.79
N PRO A 184 2.85 5.72 -9.05
CA PRO A 184 2.45 6.68 -8.03
C PRO A 184 1.10 6.36 -7.38
N ALA A 185 0.11 5.95 -8.17
CA ALA A 185 -1.23 5.63 -7.69
C ALA A 185 -1.22 4.33 -6.87
N ASP A 186 -0.58 3.28 -7.39
CA ASP A 186 -0.47 1.97 -6.75
C ASP A 186 0.23 2.10 -5.38
N CYS A 187 1.37 2.80 -5.32
CA CYS A 187 2.05 3.11 -4.06
C CYS A 187 1.20 3.97 -3.12
N GLY A 188 0.47 4.95 -3.66
CA GLY A 188 -0.43 5.81 -2.90
C GLY A 188 -1.51 5.02 -2.16
N ILE A 189 -2.14 4.07 -2.85
CA ILE A 189 -3.17 3.19 -2.30
C ILE A 189 -2.54 2.24 -1.27
N ALA A 190 -1.41 1.61 -1.59
CA ALA A 190 -0.72 0.68 -0.70
C ALA A 190 -0.32 1.33 0.63
N LEU A 191 0.26 2.54 0.59
CA LEU A 191 0.57 3.30 1.81
C LEU A 191 -0.68 3.75 2.57
N THR A 192 -1.79 4.00 1.88
CA THR A 192 -3.08 4.29 2.54
C THR A 192 -3.62 3.05 3.28
N PHE A 193 -3.48 1.85 2.71
CA PHE A 193 -3.82 0.60 3.41
C PHE A 193 -2.95 0.42 4.66
N MET A 194 -1.64 0.60 4.53
CA MET A 194 -0.72 0.57 5.67
C MET A 194 -1.08 1.61 6.74
N GLU A 195 -1.39 2.85 6.33
CA GLU A 195 -1.79 3.94 7.23
C GLU A 195 -3.00 3.55 8.08
N LEU A 196 -4.06 3.09 7.43
CA LEU A 196 -5.29 2.70 8.11
C LEU A 196 -5.06 1.48 9.02
N ALA A 197 -4.33 0.48 8.54
CA ALA A 197 -3.97 -0.70 9.33
C ALA A 197 -3.13 -0.34 10.57
N ALA A 198 -2.22 0.62 10.46
CA ALA A 198 -1.41 1.12 11.55
C ALA A 198 -2.26 1.87 12.59
N VAL A 199 -3.14 2.76 12.12
CA VAL A 199 -4.06 3.51 13.00
C VAL A 199 -4.98 2.56 13.77
N ALA A 200 -5.52 1.52 13.12
CA ALA A 200 -6.33 0.50 13.77
C ALA A 200 -5.57 -0.29 14.87
N ARG A 201 -4.22 -0.32 14.80
CA ARG A 201 -3.33 -0.95 15.80
C ARG A 201 -2.77 0.05 16.82
N GLY A 202 -3.32 1.26 16.89
CA GLY A 202 -2.93 2.27 17.87
C GLY A 202 -1.66 3.06 17.52
N LEU A 203 -1.12 2.88 16.31
CA LEU A 203 -0.02 3.69 15.81
C LEU A 203 -0.53 5.02 15.25
N GLY A 204 0.34 6.01 15.27
CA GLY A 204 0.23 7.25 14.54
C GLY A 204 1.09 7.21 13.30
N THR A 205 0.61 7.90 12.26
CA THR A 205 1.32 7.95 10.97
C THR A 205 1.30 9.35 10.39
N CYS A 206 2.30 9.67 9.57
CA CYS A 206 2.25 10.84 8.72
C CYS A 206 3.08 10.58 7.46
N TRP A 207 2.57 11.02 6.32
CA TRP A 207 3.29 10.91 5.05
C TRP A 207 4.62 11.67 5.10
N ALA A 208 5.68 11.01 4.64
CA ALA A 208 7.06 11.49 4.61
C ALA A 208 7.39 12.19 3.28
N GLY A 209 6.52 13.10 2.83
CA GLY A 209 6.59 13.67 1.47
C GLY A 209 7.89 14.41 1.15
N LEU A 210 8.55 15.01 2.15
CA LEU A 210 9.86 15.65 1.95
C LEU A 210 10.94 14.61 1.63
N LEU A 211 10.98 13.49 2.36
CA LEU A 211 11.88 12.38 2.07
C LEU A 211 11.56 11.75 0.72
N THR A 212 10.28 11.51 0.41
CA THR A 212 9.87 10.98 -0.89
C THR A 212 10.37 11.85 -2.04
N HIS A 213 10.16 13.16 -1.94
CA HIS A 213 10.63 14.11 -2.95
C HIS A 213 12.16 14.10 -3.08
N ALA A 214 12.88 14.16 -1.96
CA ALA A 214 14.34 14.16 -1.97
C ALA A 214 14.93 12.85 -2.51
N ALA A 215 14.38 11.69 -2.14
CA ALA A 215 14.85 10.38 -2.58
C ALA A 215 14.72 10.16 -4.10
N ARG A 216 13.75 10.81 -4.77
CA ARG A 216 13.66 10.77 -6.25
C ARG A 216 14.85 11.45 -6.93
N HIS A 217 15.50 12.40 -6.27
CA HIS A 217 16.51 13.26 -6.90
C HIS A 217 17.91 13.10 -6.29
N SER A 218 18.04 12.54 -5.09
CA SER A 218 19.30 12.41 -4.36
C SER A 218 19.83 10.97 -4.40
N ALA A 219 20.99 10.78 -5.04
CA ALA A 219 21.69 9.48 -5.01
C ALA A 219 22.08 9.05 -3.58
N PRO A 220 22.65 9.92 -2.72
CA PRO A 220 22.94 9.56 -1.33
C PRO A 220 21.72 9.03 -0.56
N LEU A 221 20.53 9.61 -0.78
CA LEU A 221 19.31 9.10 -0.15
C LEU A 221 18.90 7.73 -0.68
N ARG A 222 18.98 7.50 -1.99
CA ARG A 222 18.65 6.19 -2.58
C ARG A 222 19.60 5.11 -2.10
N ASP A 223 20.88 5.42 -2.01
CA ASP A 223 21.91 4.49 -1.51
C ASP A 223 21.66 4.17 -0.03
N ALA A 224 21.39 5.19 0.79
CA ALA A 224 21.10 5.00 2.21
C ALA A 224 19.80 4.22 2.47
N LEU A 225 18.82 4.32 1.57
CA LEU A 225 17.60 3.51 1.57
C LEU A 225 17.85 2.07 1.09
N GLY A 226 18.95 1.82 0.37
CA GLY A 226 19.17 0.55 -0.32
C GLY A 226 18.16 0.32 -1.45
N LEU A 227 17.76 1.39 -2.15
CA LEU A 227 16.79 1.30 -3.24
C LEU A 227 17.33 0.40 -4.36
N PRO A 228 16.60 -0.65 -4.79
CA PRO A 228 17.08 -1.50 -5.87
C PRO A 228 17.25 -0.74 -7.19
N GLN A 229 18.17 -1.20 -8.03
CA GLN A 229 18.42 -0.59 -9.33
C GLN A 229 17.16 -0.63 -10.21
N GLY A 230 16.93 0.45 -10.97
CA GLY A 230 15.76 0.59 -11.86
C GLY A 230 14.45 0.92 -11.14
N GLN A 231 14.47 1.10 -9.82
CA GLN A 231 13.29 1.45 -9.03
C GLN A 231 13.26 2.95 -8.70
N VAL A 232 12.07 3.46 -8.43
CA VAL A 232 11.81 4.83 -7.97
C VAL A 232 10.98 4.82 -6.70
N VAL A 233 11.32 5.72 -5.77
CA VAL A 233 10.55 5.93 -4.53
C VAL A 233 9.29 6.73 -4.85
N GLU A 234 8.13 6.14 -4.59
CA GLU A 234 6.84 6.79 -4.87
C GLU A 234 6.15 7.34 -3.62
N GLY A 235 6.46 6.81 -2.44
CA GLY A 235 5.88 7.31 -1.20
C GLY A 235 6.66 6.91 0.04
N GLY A 236 6.38 7.61 1.14
CA GLY A 236 6.94 7.31 2.44
C GLY A 236 5.94 7.62 3.55
N LEU A 237 6.00 6.84 4.62
CA LEU A 237 5.13 6.94 5.78
C LEU A 237 5.98 6.84 7.05
N MET A 238 5.99 7.90 7.84
CA MET A 238 6.49 7.88 9.21
C MET A 238 5.49 7.13 10.09
N LEU A 239 5.97 6.27 10.98
CA LEU A 239 5.15 5.52 11.93
C LEU A 239 5.71 5.61 13.35
N GLY A 240 4.82 5.57 14.34
CA GLY A 240 5.20 5.48 15.75
C GLY A 240 3.99 5.65 16.67
N TYR A 241 4.17 5.39 17.96
CA TYR A 241 3.07 5.61 18.91
C TYR A 241 2.83 7.12 19.13
N PRO A 242 1.59 7.62 19.03
CA PRO A 242 1.32 9.05 19.20
C PRO A 242 1.67 9.54 20.60
N LYS A 243 2.40 10.66 20.68
CA LYS A 243 2.64 11.37 21.97
C LYS A 243 1.40 12.14 22.44
N VAL A 244 0.52 12.48 21.51
CA VAL A 244 -0.70 13.26 21.75
C VAL A 244 -1.93 12.51 21.24
N ARG A 245 -3.09 12.81 21.85
CA ARG A 245 -4.40 12.34 21.38
C ARG A 245 -5.18 13.52 20.80
N TYR A 246 -5.98 13.25 19.77
CA TYR A 246 -6.87 14.24 19.18
C TYR A 246 -8.30 14.00 19.66
N PRO A 247 -8.87 14.86 20.51
CA PRO A 247 -10.25 14.70 20.97
C PRO A 247 -11.28 15.11 19.90
N GLY A 248 -10.86 15.82 18.84
CA GLY A 248 -11.77 16.39 17.85
C GLY A 248 -11.33 16.20 16.39
N VAL A 249 -12.29 16.43 15.50
CA VAL A 249 -12.10 16.43 14.04
C VAL A 249 -12.15 17.85 13.52
N PRO A 250 -11.05 18.38 12.93
CA PRO A 250 -11.10 19.69 12.28
C PRO A 250 -11.99 19.61 11.04
N PRO A 251 -12.70 20.68 10.69
CA PRO A 251 -13.55 20.69 9.51
C PRO A 251 -12.73 20.52 8.23
N ARG A 252 -13.38 19.98 7.19
CA ARG A 252 -12.89 20.02 5.80
C ARG A 252 -13.78 20.97 4.99
N ASN A 253 -13.21 21.56 3.95
CA ASN A 253 -14.00 22.32 2.99
C ASN A 253 -15.09 21.42 2.37
N PRO A 254 -16.27 21.97 2.03
CA PRO A 254 -17.29 21.22 1.30
C PRO A 254 -16.73 20.58 0.02
N ALA A 255 -17.21 19.39 -0.32
CA ALA A 255 -16.88 18.74 -1.57
C ALA A 255 -17.43 19.55 -2.75
N ARG A 256 -16.63 19.72 -3.80
CA ARG A 256 -17.08 20.28 -5.09
C ARG A 256 -17.72 19.13 -5.87
N LEU A 257 -19.04 19.17 -6.04
CA LEU A 257 -19.83 18.08 -6.65
C LEU A 257 -20.63 18.61 -7.85
N SER A 258 -20.49 17.93 -8.98
CA SER A 258 -21.33 18.11 -10.17
C SER A 258 -21.76 16.73 -10.66
N TRP A 259 -23.04 16.58 -10.98
CA TRP A 259 -23.59 15.36 -11.57
C TRP A 259 -23.57 15.49 -13.10
N ILE A 260 -23.19 14.41 -13.79
CA ILE A 260 -23.26 14.26 -15.25
C ILE A 260 -24.24 13.15 -15.63
#